data_AF-A0A2V1BRT0-F1
#
_entry.id   AF-A0A2V1BRT0-F1
#
_cell.length_a   1.000
_cell.length_b   1.000
_cell.length_c   1.000
_cell.angle_alpha   90.00
_cell.angle_beta   90.00
_cell.angle_gamma   90.00
#
_symmetry.space_group_name_H-M   'P 1'
#
loop_
_entity.id
_entity.type
_entity.pdbx_description
1 polymer ?
#
loop_
_entity_poly.entity_id
_entity_poly.type
_entity_poly.pdbx_seq_one_letter_code
_entity_poly.pdbx_strand_id
1 'polypeptide(L)'
;MRFSNTTALAFVLVGSVLADPGVSPASVSKDADPGTSFNVNKVVTTPEILPKPDVVLLIDVTGSMGGSIENLKTNLVNVISDVSRAQPNAQFAVASFGDFGDPNRFQVDQALTSNAFALQNAVNSLKAGFGGDESEDWINALFQLSTTAITFRGESSRIIVLVSDAPSHEPSNGHTLEGDTIAALMGKTIRVIGVNVGAGQLDKLGQATKVTTATGGVIVDSAVDTVTKAIVSGLKNLEVTVKPDVVSCDVGLTVKFAPTQTKVSSGAVVTFHETAKVADDATQGDTLQCFVRFLLNDTPGGNTFIQRVAVAVNQMGCFTCDPHPGKNLCHSTTSCAPTPYGTMCLTRPGYKADGTDDDNVKVQWRMKWPGHEHRVAVVPGTSADTLCSPKHTGPDVCKEVKVADCKAAAAPEAPELGDRPIVMIEQGATAEAAFNAVDGTVNNMTTTGVFSYRKPNPYTGGDTAEE
;
A
#
# COMPACT_ATOMS: atom_id res chain seq x y z
N MET A 1 -3.13 -55.98 -13.24
CA MET A 1 -3.35 -55.35 -11.92
C MET A 1 -2.07 -54.64 -11.51
N ARG A 2 -2.21 -53.35 -11.15
CA ARG A 2 -1.31 -52.48 -10.37
C ARG A 2 0.09 -52.17 -10.94
N PHE A 3 0.15 -51.07 -11.70
CA PHE A 3 1.32 -50.18 -11.72
C PHE A 3 1.19 -49.21 -10.53
N SER A 4 2.19 -49.18 -9.65
CA SER A 4 2.30 -48.23 -8.54
C SER A 4 3.29 -47.13 -8.95
N ASN A 5 2.78 -45.97 -9.35
CA ASN A 5 3.60 -44.76 -9.52
C ASN A 5 3.60 -44.00 -8.20
N THR A 6 4.68 -44.12 -7.44
CA THR A 6 4.93 -43.29 -6.26
C THR A 6 5.65 -42.03 -6.72
N THR A 7 4.90 -40.97 -6.98
CA THR A 7 5.46 -39.63 -7.25
C THR A 7 5.98 -39.06 -5.94
N ALA A 8 7.31 -38.98 -5.79
CA ALA A 8 7.93 -38.31 -4.67
C ALA A 8 7.67 -36.80 -4.77
N LEU A 9 6.91 -36.26 -3.82
CA LEU A 9 6.71 -34.82 -3.64
C LEU A 9 8.01 -34.23 -3.09
N ALA A 10 8.77 -33.54 -3.94
CA ALA A 10 9.92 -32.76 -3.49
C ALA A 10 9.40 -31.51 -2.75
N PHE A 11 9.35 -31.57 -1.42
CA PHE A 11 9.28 -30.38 -0.59
C PHE A 11 10.61 -29.64 -0.72
N VAL A 12 10.62 -28.54 -1.47
CA VAL A 12 11.70 -27.56 -1.36
C VAL A 12 11.59 -26.99 0.05
N LEU A 13 12.56 -27.34 0.92
CA LEU A 13 12.81 -26.56 2.12
C LEU A 13 13.24 -25.17 1.66
N VAL A 14 12.31 -24.23 1.63
CA VAL A 14 12.65 -22.80 1.63
C VAL A 14 13.31 -22.57 2.98
N GLY A 15 14.64 -22.41 2.97
CA GLY A 15 15.37 -21.97 4.15
C GLY A 15 14.69 -20.71 4.68
N SER A 16 14.31 -20.72 5.95
CA SER A 16 13.74 -19.58 6.64
C SER A 16 14.82 -18.51 6.83
N VAL A 17 15.15 -17.83 5.74
CA VAL A 17 15.57 -16.43 5.81
C VAL A 17 14.32 -15.71 6.28
N LEU A 18 14.33 -15.16 7.50
CA LEU A 18 13.26 -14.29 7.98
C LEU A 18 13.14 -13.17 6.95
N ALA A 19 12.09 -13.21 6.12
CA ALA A 19 11.85 -12.17 5.15
C ALA A 19 11.64 -10.85 5.90
N ASP A 20 12.25 -9.77 5.42
CA ASP A 20 12.06 -8.45 6.03
C ASP A 20 10.55 -8.11 6.10
N PRO A 21 10.09 -7.43 7.17
CA PRO A 21 8.68 -7.05 7.29
C PRO A 21 8.20 -6.19 6.10
N GLY A 22 7.09 -6.59 5.50
CA GLY A 22 6.54 -5.94 4.32
C GLY A 22 5.69 -6.87 3.47
N VAL A 23 5.37 -6.43 2.24
CA VAL A 23 4.58 -7.20 1.27
C VAL A 23 5.47 -7.76 0.16
N SER A 24 5.13 -8.96 -0.30
CA SER A 24 5.76 -9.60 -1.45
C SER A 24 4.73 -10.28 -2.35
N PRO A 25 4.72 -10.01 -3.67
CA PRO A 25 5.51 -8.99 -4.35
C PRO A 25 4.99 -7.57 -4.04
N ALA A 26 5.90 -6.60 -3.85
CA ALA A 26 5.53 -5.19 -3.68
C ALA A 26 5.16 -4.49 -5.00
N SER A 27 5.60 -5.05 -6.14
CA SER A 27 5.23 -4.58 -7.48
C SER A 27 4.78 -5.77 -8.33
N VAL A 28 3.63 -5.61 -8.99
CA VAL A 28 3.11 -6.55 -9.97
C VAL A 28 2.99 -5.81 -11.29
N SER A 29 3.61 -6.33 -12.34
CA SER A 29 3.43 -5.83 -13.72
C SER A 29 3.04 -7.01 -14.61
N LYS A 30 1.89 -6.91 -15.29
CA LYS A 30 1.40 -7.95 -16.20
C LYS A 30 0.62 -7.38 -17.36
N ASP A 31 0.62 -8.11 -18.46
CA ASP A 31 -0.27 -7.86 -19.59
C ASP A 31 -1.55 -8.69 -19.40
N ALA A 32 -2.72 -8.12 -19.70
CA ALA A 32 -3.99 -8.82 -19.59
C ALA A 32 -5.01 -8.35 -20.64
N ASP A 33 -5.85 -9.27 -21.10
CA ASP A 33 -6.93 -8.94 -22.03
C ASP A 33 -8.10 -8.31 -21.26
N PRO A 34 -8.85 -7.37 -21.88
CA PRO A 34 -10.12 -6.90 -21.33
C PRO A 34 -11.03 -8.06 -20.90
N GLY A 35 -11.70 -7.90 -19.77
CA GLY A 35 -12.61 -8.90 -19.20
C GLY A 35 -11.94 -10.05 -18.45
N THR A 36 -10.61 -10.17 -18.50
CA THR A 36 -9.90 -11.27 -17.83
C THR A 36 -9.54 -10.96 -16.38
N SER A 37 -9.25 -12.02 -15.64
CA SER A 37 -8.75 -11.92 -14.27
C SER A 37 -7.50 -12.78 -14.10
N PHE A 38 -6.59 -12.34 -13.25
CA PHE A 38 -5.43 -13.13 -12.86
C PHE A 38 -5.22 -13.07 -11.35
N ASN A 39 -4.59 -14.13 -10.83
CA ASN A 39 -4.28 -14.23 -9.41
C ASN A 39 -2.83 -13.85 -9.13
N VAL A 40 -2.61 -13.24 -7.97
CA VAL A 40 -1.31 -12.95 -7.38
C VAL A 40 -1.30 -13.59 -6.00
N ASN A 41 -0.31 -14.44 -5.74
CA ASN A 41 -0.06 -14.93 -4.38
C ASN A 41 0.62 -13.79 -3.62
N LYS A 42 -0.11 -13.21 -2.66
CA LYS A 42 0.40 -12.14 -1.82
C LYS A 42 0.89 -12.72 -0.52
N VAL A 43 2.10 -12.36 -0.13
CA VAL A 43 2.70 -12.69 1.16
C VAL A 43 2.91 -11.38 1.91
N VAL A 44 2.51 -11.34 3.17
CA VAL A 44 2.77 -10.22 4.07
C VAL A 44 3.51 -10.75 5.28
N THR A 45 4.69 -10.22 5.54
CA THR A 45 5.46 -10.52 6.75
C THR A 45 5.25 -9.38 7.75
N THR A 46 4.64 -9.69 8.88
CA THR A 46 4.42 -8.70 9.96
C THR A 46 5.74 -8.42 10.69
N PRO A 47 5.95 -7.21 11.22
CA PRO A 47 7.15 -6.93 12.01
C PRO A 47 7.06 -7.62 13.38
N GLU A 48 8.20 -8.00 13.96
CA GLU A 48 8.24 -8.56 15.31
C GLU A 48 7.73 -7.57 16.36
N ILE A 49 7.99 -6.28 16.19
CA ILE A 49 7.46 -5.21 17.04
C ILE A 49 6.61 -4.31 16.17
N LEU A 50 5.41 -3.95 16.63
CA LEU A 50 4.47 -3.14 15.85
C LEU A 50 5.04 -1.76 15.49
N PRO A 51 4.66 -1.19 14.32
CA PRO A 51 5.15 0.12 13.90
C PRO A 51 4.76 1.24 14.85
N LYS A 52 5.66 2.23 14.97
CA LYS A 52 5.48 3.46 15.76
C LYS A 52 4.94 3.15 17.18
N PRO A 53 5.63 2.30 17.98
CA PRO A 53 5.10 1.89 19.26
C PRO A 53 5.19 3.03 20.28
N ASP A 54 4.12 3.20 21.07
CA ASP A 54 4.08 3.98 22.30
C ASP A 54 3.97 2.99 23.46
N VAL A 55 5.07 2.77 24.17
CA VAL A 55 5.17 1.75 25.22
C VAL A 55 5.20 2.41 26.60
N VAL A 56 4.14 2.24 27.38
CA VAL A 56 4.12 2.66 28.78
C VAL A 56 4.58 1.49 29.64
N LEU A 57 5.67 1.66 30.38
CA LEU A 57 6.07 0.73 31.42
C LEU A 57 5.31 1.12 32.69
N LEU A 58 4.30 0.33 33.06
CA LEU A 58 3.53 0.49 34.28
C LEU A 58 4.08 -0.49 35.32
N ILE A 59 4.81 0.05 36.29
CA ILE A 59 5.65 -0.73 37.20
C ILE A 59 5.06 -0.70 38.59
N ASP A 60 4.82 -1.88 39.14
CA ASP A 60 4.52 -2.08 40.55
C ASP A 60 5.71 -1.68 41.40
N VAL A 61 5.48 -0.77 42.36
CA VAL A 61 6.50 -0.27 43.29
C VAL A 61 6.29 -0.74 44.72
N THR A 62 5.56 -1.83 44.97
CA THR A 62 5.47 -2.39 46.33
C THR A 62 6.73 -3.17 46.72
N GLY A 63 6.79 -3.53 48.01
CA GLY A 63 8.02 -4.04 48.64
C GLY A 63 8.57 -5.32 48.01
N SER A 64 7.69 -6.21 47.53
CA SER A 64 8.05 -7.49 46.88
C SER A 64 8.79 -7.29 45.56
N MET A 65 8.49 -6.19 44.85
CA MET A 65 9.02 -5.86 43.54
C MET A 65 10.45 -5.29 43.55
N GLY A 66 11.08 -5.15 44.72
CA GLY A 66 12.42 -4.57 44.85
C GLY A 66 13.47 -5.17 43.92
N GLY A 67 13.55 -6.51 43.82
CA GLY A 67 14.50 -7.17 42.92
C GLY A 67 14.20 -6.95 41.43
N SER A 68 12.92 -6.85 41.07
CA SER A 68 12.46 -6.59 39.70
C SER A 68 12.74 -5.15 39.29
N ILE A 69 12.57 -4.20 40.20
CA ILE A 69 12.96 -2.80 39.99
C ILE A 69 14.47 -2.70 39.75
N GLU A 70 15.30 -3.40 40.53
CA GLU A 70 16.75 -3.41 40.31
C GLU A 70 17.13 -4.06 38.95
N ASN A 71 16.40 -5.08 38.50
CA ASN A 71 16.57 -5.63 37.17
C ASN A 71 16.26 -4.60 36.07
N LEU A 72 15.17 -3.86 36.22
CA LEU A 72 14.77 -2.79 35.30
C LEU A 72 15.81 -1.67 35.27
N LYS A 73 16.27 -1.19 36.44
CA LYS A 73 17.35 -0.19 36.55
C LYS A 73 18.61 -0.61 35.81
N THR A 74 18.98 -1.88 35.91
CA THR A 74 20.19 -2.41 35.28
C THR A 74 20.05 -2.56 33.76
N ASN A 75 18.89 -3.00 33.26
CA ASN A 75 18.77 -3.54 31.90
C ASN A 75 17.85 -2.75 30.97
N LEU A 76 17.08 -1.76 31.46
CA LEU A 76 16.07 -1.08 30.65
C LEU A 76 16.65 -0.39 29.41
N VAL A 77 17.85 0.21 29.51
CA VAL A 77 18.52 0.85 28.36
C VAL A 77 18.69 -0.12 27.18
N ASN A 78 18.92 -1.41 27.45
CA ASN A 78 19.05 -2.43 26.40
C ASN A 78 17.71 -2.71 25.74
N VAL A 79 16.62 -2.79 26.52
CA VAL A 79 15.25 -2.93 25.99
C VAL A 79 14.89 -1.75 25.09
N ILE A 80 15.13 -0.52 25.55
CA ILE A 80 14.87 0.69 24.76
C ILE A 80 15.67 0.66 23.45
N SER A 81 16.95 0.27 23.52
CA SER A 81 17.83 0.17 22.34
C SER A 81 17.34 -0.90 21.34
N ASP A 82 16.98 -2.09 21.82
CA ASP A 82 16.52 -3.19 20.97
C ASP A 82 15.20 -2.86 20.27
N VAL A 83 14.25 -2.28 21.01
CA VAL A 83 12.96 -1.85 20.46
C VAL A 83 13.17 -0.68 19.48
N SER A 84 14.03 0.29 19.81
CA SER A 84 14.29 1.46 18.93
C SER A 84 15.04 1.06 17.65
N ARG A 85 15.88 0.01 17.70
CA ARG A 85 16.54 -0.53 16.52
C ARG A 85 15.54 -1.20 15.57
N ALA A 86 14.56 -1.93 16.11
CA ALA A 86 13.50 -2.54 15.33
C ALA A 86 12.46 -1.49 14.85
N GLN A 87 12.19 -0.47 15.68
CA GLN A 87 11.19 0.56 15.44
C GLN A 87 11.76 1.95 15.80
N PRO A 88 12.41 2.65 14.85
CA PRO A 88 13.08 3.93 15.12
C PRO A 88 12.18 5.05 15.64
N ASN A 89 10.87 4.94 15.41
CA ASN A 89 9.87 5.89 15.89
C ASN A 89 9.29 5.50 17.26
N ALA A 90 9.85 4.51 17.97
CA ALA A 90 9.40 4.11 19.29
C ALA A 90 9.50 5.27 20.30
N GLN A 91 8.48 5.38 21.15
CA GLN A 91 8.53 6.21 22.35
C GLN A 91 8.10 5.39 23.55
N PHE A 92 8.64 5.76 24.71
CA PHE A 92 8.37 5.08 25.97
C PHE A 92 7.92 6.07 27.02
N ALA A 93 7.15 5.59 27.98
CA ALA A 93 6.81 6.29 29.20
C ALA A 93 7.05 5.36 30.39
N VAL A 94 7.24 5.95 31.56
CA VAL A 94 7.36 5.23 32.83
C VAL A 94 6.27 5.75 33.74
N ALA A 95 5.50 4.83 34.30
CA ALA A 95 4.51 5.09 35.32
C ALA A 95 4.63 4.02 36.41
N SER A 96 4.24 4.37 37.62
CA SER A 96 4.27 3.49 38.77
C SER A 96 2.94 3.47 39.49
N PHE A 97 2.69 2.38 40.21
CA PHE A 97 1.52 2.22 41.08
C PHE A 97 1.93 1.43 42.33
N GLY A 98 1.21 1.67 43.42
CA GLY A 98 1.33 0.91 44.66
C GLY A 98 -0.01 0.33 45.08
N ASP A 99 -0.23 0.22 46.38
CA ASP A 99 -1.45 -0.31 46.97
C ASP A 99 -2.50 0.80 47.23
N PHE A 100 -3.75 0.43 47.50
CA PHE A 100 -4.83 1.29 47.96
C PHE A 100 -4.43 2.18 49.15
N GLY A 101 -3.65 1.63 50.09
CA GLY A 101 -3.21 2.31 51.31
C GLY A 101 -2.04 3.27 51.12
N ASP A 102 -1.40 3.26 49.95
CA ASP A 102 -0.20 4.06 49.71
C ASP A 102 -0.55 5.53 49.41
N PRO A 103 0.32 6.47 49.82
CA PRO A 103 0.12 7.89 49.52
C PRO A 103 0.14 8.17 48.01
N ASN A 104 0.85 7.35 47.23
CA ASN A 104 0.98 7.47 45.78
C ASN A 104 0.46 6.19 45.11
N ARG A 105 -0.86 6.11 44.92
CA ARG A 105 -1.52 4.95 44.28
C ARG A 105 -1.19 4.80 42.79
N PHE A 106 -0.92 5.91 42.11
CA PHE A 106 -0.50 5.95 40.71
C PHE A 106 0.27 7.24 40.44
N GLN A 107 1.33 7.15 39.64
CA GLN A 107 2.15 8.28 39.22
C GLN A 107 2.67 8.09 37.79
N VAL A 108 2.71 9.17 37.00
CA VAL A 108 3.48 9.22 35.75
C VAL A 108 4.86 9.78 36.07
N ASP A 109 5.87 8.91 36.06
CA ASP A 109 7.26 9.26 36.38
C ASP A 109 7.97 9.90 35.19
N GLN A 110 7.61 9.50 33.97
CA GLN A 110 8.11 10.07 32.74
C GLN A 110 7.05 9.93 31.63
N ALA A 111 6.62 11.06 31.08
CA ALA A 111 5.75 11.09 29.92
C ALA A 111 6.45 10.54 28.65
N LEU A 112 5.67 10.23 27.61
CA LEU A 112 6.16 9.65 26.36
C LEU A 112 7.35 10.46 25.78
N THR A 113 8.47 9.77 25.57
CA THR A 113 9.69 10.34 25.02
C THR A 113 10.54 9.26 24.33
N SER A 114 11.39 9.67 23.39
CA SER A 114 12.46 8.82 22.83
C SER A 114 13.79 8.99 23.56
N ASN A 115 13.85 9.86 24.58
CA ASN A 115 15.08 10.11 25.34
C ASN A 115 15.35 8.98 26.34
N ALA A 116 16.22 8.04 25.93
CA ALA A 116 16.63 6.91 26.76
C ALA A 116 17.22 7.32 28.13
N PHE A 117 17.90 8.46 28.22
CA PHE A 117 18.46 8.95 29.49
C PHE A 117 17.36 9.42 30.45
N ALA A 118 16.34 10.12 29.95
CA ALA A 118 15.20 10.53 30.76
C ALA A 118 14.42 9.33 31.30
N LEU A 119 14.21 8.32 30.45
CA LEU A 119 13.56 7.05 30.81
C LEU A 119 14.36 6.27 31.86
N GLN A 120 15.67 6.16 31.67
CA GLN A 120 16.55 5.50 32.63
C GLN A 120 16.58 6.23 33.97
N ASN A 121 16.59 7.57 33.98
CA ASN A 121 16.51 8.34 35.22
C ASN A 121 15.19 8.14 35.95
N ALA A 122 14.08 8.08 35.23
CA ALA A 122 12.77 7.80 35.81
C ALA A 122 12.76 6.45 36.53
N VAL A 123 13.23 5.38 35.88
CA VAL A 123 13.32 4.05 36.51
C VAL A 123 14.34 4.01 37.65
N ASN A 124 15.47 4.72 37.53
CA ASN A 124 16.44 4.84 38.62
C ASN A 124 15.87 5.52 39.86
N SER A 125 14.87 6.38 39.69
CA SER A 125 14.21 7.08 40.80
C SER A 125 13.17 6.24 41.53
N LEU A 126 12.71 5.13 40.93
CA LEU A 126 11.73 4.24 41.53
C LEU A 126 12.30 3.57 42.78
N LYS A 127 11.46 3.53 43.82
CA LYS A 127 11.76 2.94 45.11
C LYS A 127 10.63 1.99 45.48
N ALA A 128 10.98 0.74 45.76
CA ALA A 128 10.05 -0.19 46.38
C ALA A 128 9.60 0.39 47.73
N GLY A 129 8.28 0.49 47.90
CA GLY A 129 7.61 1.04 49.05
C GLY A 129 7.02 -0.05 49.95
N PHE A 130 6.09 0.37 50.80
CA PHE A 130 5.29 -0.57 51.57
C PHE A 130 4.23 -1.20 50.66
N GLY A 131 3.74 -2.37 51.06
CA GLY A 131 2.48 -2.95 50.59
C GLY A 131 1.62 -3.19 51.84
N GLY A 132 0.30 -3.15 51.70
CA GLY A 132 -0.63 -3.37 52.79
C GLY A 132 -1.12 -4.81 52.80
N ASP A 133 -1.91 -5.15 51.80
CA ASP A 133 -2.43 -6.51 51.59
C ASP A 133 -1.82 -7.17 50.35
N GLU A 134 -2.39 -8.29 49.90
CA GLU A 134 -1.85 -9.02 48.75
C GLU A 134 -2.21 -8.32 47.43
N SER A 135 -3.37 -7.68 47.35
CA SER A 135 -3.82 -7.05 46.11
C SER A 135 -3.28 -5.62 46.01
N GLU A 136 -2.93 -5.20 44.79
CA GLU A 136 -2.39 -3.87 44.50
C GLU A 136 -3.41 -3.01 43.72
N ASP A 137 -3.02 -1.80 43.27
CA ASP A 137 -3.96 -0.84 42.64
C ASP A 137 -3.80 -0.66 41.12
N TRP A 138 -3.33 -1.67 40.39
CA TRP A 138 -3.07 -1.53 38.95
C TRP A 138 -4.31 -1.32 38.07
N ILE A 139 -5.52 -1.73 38.49
CA ILE A 139 -6.76 -1.47 37.71
C ILE A 139 -7.01 0.05 37.59
N ASN A 140 -6.82 0.80 38.66
CA ASN A 140 -6.88 2.28 38.68
C ASN A 140 -5.78 2.89 37.82
N ALA A 141 -4.56 2.37 37.90
CA ALA A 141 -3.46 2.86 37.06
C ALA A 141 -3.74 2.67 35.56
N LEU A 142 -4.25 1.52 35.15
CA LEU A 142 -4.68 1.27 33.76
C LEU A 142 -5.82 2.21 33.33
N PHE A 143 -6.79 2.47 34.21
CA PHE A 143 -7.86 3.43 33.93
C PHE A 143 -7.31 4.85 33.72
N GLN A 144 -6.41 5.32 34.58
CA GLN A 144 -5.81 6.65 34.46
C GLN A 144 -4.96 6.80 33.18
N LEU A 145 -4.14 5.78 32.85
CA LEU A 145 -3.36 5.75 31.61
C LEU A 145 -4.23 5.73 30.36
N SER A 146 -5.37 5.05 30.41
CA SER A 146 -6.32 4.99 29.29
C SER A 146 -7.25 6.19 29.20
N THR A 147 -7.19 7.16 30.12
CA THR A 147 -8.07 8.34 30.11
C THR A 147 -7.30 9.66 30.00
N THR A 148 -6.61 10.09 31.05
CA THR A 148 -6.04 11.46 31.11
C THR A 148 -4.53 11.50 31.38
N ALA A 149 -3.93 10.43 31.87
CA ALA A 149 -2.56 10.49 32.39
C ALA A 149 -1.47 10.57 31.31
N ILE A 150 -1.68 9.93 30.15
CA ILE A 150 -0.73 9.95 29.03
C ILE A 150 -1.45 10.29 27.72
N THR A 151 -0.83 11.16 26.94
CA THR A 151 -1.26 11.48 25.57
C THR A 151 -0.49 10.63 24.58
N PHE A 152 -1.11 9.54 24.12
CA PHE A 152 -0.58 8.71 23.05
C PHE A 152 -0.56 9.45 21.71
N ARG A 153 0.44 9.16 20.87
CA ARG A 153 0.54 9.74 19.54
C ARG A 153 -0.60 9.22 18.63
N GLY A 154 -0.92 9.98 17.57
CA GLY A 154 -1.84 9.50 16.53
C GLY A 154 -1.21 8.36 15.74
N GLU A 155 -2.01 7.37 15.33
CA GLU A 155 -1.54 6.22 14.53
C GLU A 155 -0.37 5.44 15.16
N SER A 156 -0.20 5.50 16.49
CA SER A 156 0.80 4.71 17.21
C SER A 156 0.24 3.37 17.64
N SER A 157 1.12 2.38 17.77
CA SER A 157 0.78 1.13 18.45
C SER A 157 0.86 1.35 19.95
N ARG A 158 -0.29 1.49 20.61
CA ARG A 158 -0.40 1.87 22.03
C ARG A 158 -0.33 0.63 22.91
N ILE A 159 0.70 0.55 23.73
CA ILE A 159 1.00 -0.64 24.54
C ILE A 159 1.28 -0.19 25.97
N ILE A 160 0.60 -0.80 26.94
CA ILE A 160 0.95 -0.71 28.35
C ILE A 160 1.54 -2.06 28.77
N VAL A 161 2.74 -2.03 29.34
CA VAL A 161 3.39 -3.20 29.93
C VAL A 161 3.20 -3.11 31.43
N LEU A 162 2.24 -3.87 31.95
CA LEU A 162 1.94 -4.01 33.38
C LEU A 162 2.94 -5.01 33.98
N VAL A 163 3.79 -4.55 34.89
CA VAL A 163 4.79 -5.39 35.57
C VAL A 163 4.43 -5.47 37.05
N SER A 164 4.05 -6.65 37.53
CA SER A 164 3.64 -6.87 38.93
C SER A 164 3.71 -8.35 39.30
N ASP A 165 3.80 -8.62 40.61
CA ASP A 165 3.71 -9.94 41.22
C ASP A 165 2.43 -10.14 42.04
N ALA A 166 1.37 -9.38 41.77
CA ALA A 166 0.13 -9.44 42.55
C ALA A 166 -1.16 -9.14 41.73
N PRO A 167 -2.32 -9.68 42.15
CA PRO A 167 -3.61 -9.27 41.59
C PRO A 167 -3.95 -7.83 42.00
N SER A 168 -5.04 -7.26 41.47
CA SER A 168 -5.49 -5.92 41.87
C SER A 168 -6.81 -5.94 42.61
N HIS A 169 -6.98 -4.96 43.50
CA HIS A 169 -8.25 -4.63 44.12
C HIS A 169 -9.34 -4.43 43.06
N GLU A 170 -10.54 -4.96 43.31
CA GLU A 170 -11.69 -4.76 42.42
C GLU A 170 -12.96 -4.46 43.24
N PRO A 171 -13.54 -3.25 43.13
CA PRO A 171 -13.09 -2.12 42.31
C PRO A 171 -11.81 -1.45 42.85
N SER A 172 -10.96 -0.96 41.96
CA SER A 172 -9.70 -0.26 42.28
C SER A 172 -9.92 1.25 42.19
N ASN A 173 -9.79 1.94 43.33
CA ASN A 173 -10.09 3.37 43.47
C ASN A 173 -11.48 3.79 42.94
N GLY A 174 -12.47 2.89 43.03
CA GLY A 174 -13.82 3.11 42.49
C GLY A 174 -13.98 2.79 41.01
N HIS A 175 -12.95 2.30 40.33
CA HIS A 175 -13.00 1.84 38.94
C HIS A 175 -13.16 0.32 38.87
N THR A 176 -14.14 -0.14 38.09
CA THR A 176 -14.36 -1.55 37.80
C THR A 176 -13.47 -2.02 36.65
N LEU A 177 -13.02 -3.29 36.69
CA LEU A 177 -12.16 -3.83 35.64
C LEU A 177 -12.87 -3.82 34.28
N GLU A 178 -14.07 -4.38 34.21
CA GLU A 178 -14.79 -4.57 32.95
C GLU A 178 -15.53 -3.30 32.50
N GLY A 179 -16.24 -2.63 33.41
CA GLY A 179 -17.10 -1.49 33.08
C GLY A 179 -16.33 -0.21 32.75
N ASP A 180 -15.23 0.05 33.46
CA ASP A 180 -14.48 1.29 33.33
C ASP A 180 -13.14 1.07 32.62
N THR A 181 -12.29 0.19 33.17
CA THR A 181 -10.89 0.08 32.73
C THR A 181 -10.74 -0.58 31.37
N ILE A 182 -11.32 -1.77 31.15
CA ILE A 182 -11.27 -2.45 29.85
C ILE A 182 -11.98 -1.61 28.78
N ALA A 183 -13.13 -1.01 29.10
CA ALA A 183 -13.84 -0.14 28.19
C ALA A 183 -12.98 1.06 27.74
N ALA A 184 -12.27 1.72 28.66
CA ALA A 184 -11.37 2.83 28.35
C ALA A 184 -10.15 2.39 27.52
N LEU A 185 -9.54 1.24 27.84
CA LEU A 185 -8.42 0.67 27.08
C LEU A 185 -8.84 0.36 25.63
N MET A 186 -9.96 -0.32 25.44
CA MET A 186 -10.49 -0.66 24.12
C MET A 186 -10.89 0.59 23.33
N GLY A 187 -11.51 1.58 23.97
CA GLY A 187 -11.89 2.85 23.35
C GLY A 187 -10.70 3.64 22.80
N LYS A 188 -9.50 3.43 23.33
CA LYS A 188 -8.24 4.00 22.84
C LYS A 188 -7.36 3.00 22.09
N THR A 189 -7.85 1.80 21.77
CA THR A 189 -7.08 0.73 21.12
C THR A 189 -5.74 0.46 21.81
N ILE A 190 -5.72 0.51 23.14
CA ILE A 190 -4.54 0.23 23.96
C ILE A 190 -4.47 -1.26 24.24
N ARG A 191 -3.28 -1.83 24.07
CA ARG A 191 -2.98 -3.23 24.38
C ARG A 191 -2.24 -3.35 25.70
N VAL A 192 -2.58 -4.36 26.49
CA VAL A 192 -1.89 -4.62 27.77
C VAL A 192 -1.03 -5.86 27.67
N ILE A 193 0.25 -5.76 28.01
CA ILE A 193 1.14 -6.91 28.25
C ILE A 193 1.26 -7.06 29.76
N GLY A 194 0.81 -8.19 30.31
CA GLY A 194 1.03 -8.53 31.71
C GLY A 194 2.36 -9.27 31.88
N VAL A 195 3.34 -8.66 32.52
CA VAL A 195 4.57 -9.33 32.94
C VAL A 195 4.34 -9.85 34.35
N ASN A 196 4.07 -11.16 34.43
CA ASN A 196 3.76 -11.86 35.65
C ASN A 196 5.03 -12.25 36.39
N VAL A 197 5.38 -11.46 37.41
CA VAL A 197 6.60 -11.67 38.20
C VAL A 197 6.30 -12.66 39.33
N GLY A 198 7.20 -13.61 39.59
CA GLY A 198 7.15 -14.39 40.83
C GLY A 198 6.06 -15.45 40.94
N ALA A 199 6.00 -16.38 39.97
CA ALA A 199 5.20 -17.61 40.02
C ALA A 199 3.66 -17.42 40.03
N GLY A 200 3.10 -16.72 39.04
CA GLY A 200 1.66 -16.86 38.76
C GLY A 200 0.75 -15.85 39.47
N GLN A 201 1.28 -14.95 40.28
CA GLN A 201 0.46 -14.19 41.22
C GLN A 201 -0.32 -13.04 40.57
N LEU A 202 0.22 -12.40 39.51
CA LEU A 202 -0.46 -11.31 38.79
C LEU A 202 -1.86 -11.71 38.33
N ASP A 203 -2.02 -12.95 37.88
CA ASP A 203 -3.28 -13.46 37.34
C ASP A 203 -3.99 -14.44 38.27
N LYS A 204 -3.67 -14.45 39.58
CA LYS A 204 -4.29 -15.36 40.55
C LYS A 204 -5.82 -15.24 40.59
N LEU A 205 -6.35 -14.06 40.29
CA LEU A 205 -7.80 -13.77 40.21
C LEU A 205 -8.35 -13.78 38.77
N GLY A 206 -7.53 -14.10 37.76
CA GLY A 206 -7.91 -14.08 36.34
C GLY A 206 -8.07 -12.67 35.74
N GLN A 207 -7.74 -11.62 36.49
CA GLN A 207 -7.93 -10.23 36.06
C GLN A 207 -6.97 -9.82 34.94
N ALA A 208 -5.71 -10.27 35.00
CA ALA A 208 -4.74 -10.02 33.96
C ALA A 208 -5.12 -10.74 32.66
N THR A 209 -5.66 -11.96 32.74
CA THR A 209 -6.16 -12.71 31.58
C THR A 209 -7.33 -11.97 30.94
N LYS A 210 -8.27 -11.46 31.75
CA LYS A 210 -9.40 -10.67 31.23
C LYS A 210 -8.94 -9.43 30.46
N VAL A 211 -8.05 -8.62 31.02
CA VAL A 211 -7.60 -7.38 30.36
C VAL A 211 -6.74 -7.65 29.12
N THR A 212 -5.83 -8.62 29.18
CA THR A 212 -4.96 -8.96 28.04
C THR A 212 -5.77 -9.57 26.90
N THR A 213 -6.74 -10.44 27.20
CA THR A 213 -7.65 -11.02 26.18
C THR A 213 -8.51 -9.94 25.51
N ALA A 214 -9.13 -9.05 26.31
CA ALA A 214 -9.99 -7.99 25.77
C ALA A 214 -9.23 -6.99 24.88
N THR A 215 -7.96 -6.74 25.20
CA THR A 215 -7.14 -5.75 24.51
C THR A 215 -6.24 -6.33 23.41
N GLY A 216 -6.26 -7.65 23.17
CA GLY A 216 -5.37 -8.31 22.19
C GLY A 216 -3.90 -8.27 22.60
N GLY A 217 -3.64 -8.28 23.91
CA GLY A 217 -2.33 -8.38 24.53
C GLY A 217 -2.01 -9.81 24.97
N VAL A 218 -1.02 -9.95 25.86
CA VAL A 218 -0.53 -11.26 26.33
C VAL A 218 -0.07 -11.20 27.78
N ILE A 219 -0.05 -12.35 28.45
CA ILE A 219 0.68 -12.54 29.71
C ILE A 219 2.00 -13.25 29.42
N VAL A 220 3.08 -12.77 30.03
CA VAL A 220 4.41 -13.35 29.94
C VAL A 220 4.94 -13.56 31.35
N ASP A 221 5.29 -14.81 31.66
CA ASP A 221 5.88 -15.14 32.95
C ASP A 221 7.32 -14.64 33.05
N SER A 222 7.71 -14.21 34.24
CA SER A 222 9.05 -13.71 34.52
C SER A 222 9.52 -14.08 35.92
N ALA A 223 10.81 -14.40 36.04
CA ALA A 223 11.50 -14.37 37.32
C ALA A 223 11.94 -12.93 37.64
N VAL A 224 12.16 -12.66 38.92
CA VAL A 224 12.54 -11.33 39.45
C VAL A 224 13.70 -10.69 38.68
N ASP A 225 14.68 -11.48 38.23
CA ASP A 225 15.88 -11.04 37.50
C ASP A 225 15.77 -11.10 35.96
N THR A 226 14.58 -11.37 35.41
CA THR A 226 14.36 -11.51 33.96
C THR A 226 13.24 -10.64 33.38
N VAL A 227 12.76 -9.67 34.15
CA VAL A 227 11.65 -8.79 33.77
C VAL A 227 11.87 -8.13 32.42
N THR A 228 13.06 -7.56 32.18
CA THR A 228 13.38 -6.92 30.89
C THR A 228 13.30 -7.85 29.67
N LYS A 229 13.62 -9.14 29.85
CA LYS A 229 13.46 -10.16 28.80
C LYS A 229 11.99 -10.48 28.55
N ALA A 230 11.19 -10.56 29.60
CA ALA A 230 9.74 -10.77 29.49
C ALA A 230 9.05 -9.59 28.78
N ILE A 231 9.48 -8.35 29.03
CA ILE A 231 9.01 -7.16 28.31
C ILE A 231 9.24 -7.31 26.80
N VAL A 232 10.49 -7.60 26.39
CA VAL A 232 10.83 -7.78 24.97
C VAL A 232 10.05 -8.95 24.37
N SER A 233 9.92 -10.06 25.09
CA SER A 233 9.14 -11.23 24.65
C SER A 233 7.67 -10.88 24.43
N GLY A 234 7.07 -10.10 25.34
CA GLY A 234 5.69 -9.65 25.22
C GLY A 234 5.49 -8.74 24.01
N LEU A 235 6.39 -7.79 23.79
CA LEU A 235 6.34 -6.89 22.64
C LEU A 235 6.47 -7.63 21.30
N LYS A 236 7.14 -8.80 21.29
CA LYS A 236 7.33 -9.66 20.13
C LYS A 236 6.22 -10.69 19.90
N ASN A 237 5.26 -10.80 20.81
CA ASN A 237 4.22 -11.82 20.78
C ASN A 237 2.81 -11.19 20.83
N LEU A 238 2.59 -10.09 20.10
CA LEU A 238 1.29 -9.42 20.04
C LEU A 238 0.51 -9.87 18.81
N GLU A 239 -0.80 -10.09 18.95
CA GLU A 239 -1.66 -10.47 17.82
C GLU A 239 -1.88 -9.30 16.85
N VAL A 240 -1.45 -9.39 15.61
CA VAL A 240 -1.63 -8.36 14.58
C VAL A 240 -2.77 -8.75 13.65
N THR A 241 -3.74 -7.85 13.48
CA THR A 241 -4.71 -7.95 12.39
C THR A 241 -4.12 -7.31 11.14
N VAL A 242 -3.87 -8.12 10.11
CA VAL A 242 -3.42 -7.67 8.79
C VAL A 242 -4.62 -7.53 7.87
N LYS A 243 -4.80 -6.35 7.27
CA LYS A 243 -5.93 -6.05 6.39
C LYS A 243 -5.46 -5.32 5.12
N PRO A 244 -5.69 -5.88 3.92
CA PRO A 244 -5.51 -5.16 2.67
C PRO A 244 -6.50 -3.98 2.59
N ASP A 245 -5.99 -2.81 2.21
CA ASP A 245 -6.76 -1.59 2.02
C ASP A 245 -6.45 -1.03 0.63
N VAL A 246 -7.43 -1.14 -0.27
CA VAL A 246 -7.31 -0.67 -1.66
C VAL A 246 -7.48 0.84 -1.65
N VAL A 247 -6.37 1.56 -1.79
CA VAL A 247 -6.33 3.02 -1.70
C VAL A 247 -6.92 3.64 -2.96
N SER A 248 -6.51 3.14 -4.12
CA SER A 248 -7.02 3.60 -5.41
C SER A 248 -6.75 2.58 -6.51
N CYS A 249 -7.59 2.63 -7.55
CA CYS A 249 -7.42 1.90 -8.79
C CYS A 249 -7.89 2.79 -9.93
N ASP A 250 -7.19 2.75 -11.07
CA ASP A 250 -7.65 3.37 -12.31
C ASP A 250 -8.97 2.73 -12.77
N VAL A 251 -9.79 3.51 -13.47
CA VAL A 251 -11.04 3.01 -14.06
C VAL A 251 -10.72 1.84 -15.00
N GLY A 252 -11.43 0.73 -14.81
CA GLY A 252 -11.21 -0.49 -15.59
C GLY A 252 -10.32 -1.54 -14.91
N LEU A 253 -9.74 -1.25 -13.74
CA LEU A 253 -9.00 -2.23 -12.94
C LEU A 253 -9.60 -2.35 -11.53
N THR A 254 -9.77 -3.58 -11.06
CA THR A 254 -10.17 -3.85 -9.67
C THR A 254 -9.30 -4.95 -9.07
N VAL A 255 -9.00 -4.84 -7.78
CA VAL A 255 -8.29 -5.87 -7.02
C VAL A 255 -9.11 -6.30 -5.81
N LYS A 256 -9.12 -7.60 -5.52
CA LYS A 256 -9.80 -8.21 -4.37
C LYS A 256 -8.87 -9.16 -3.64
N PHE A 257 -9.06 -9.30 -2.34
CA PHE A 257 -8.24 -10.17 -1.50
C PHE A 257 -9.11 -11.18 -0.75
N ALA A 258 -8.63 -12.42 -0.68
CA ALA A 258 -9.20 -13.48 0.14
C ALA A 258 -8.09 -14.11 1.02
N PRO A 259 -8.26 -14.16 2.36
CA PRO A 259 -9.34 -13.53 3.14
C PRO A 259 -9.29 -12.00 3.09
N THR A 260 -10.31 -11.29 3.58
CA THR A 260 -10.30 -9.80 3.61
C THR A 260 -9.47 -9.24 4.77
N GLN A 261 -9.16 -10.06 5.77
CA GLN A 261 -8.24 -9.78 6.86
C GLN A 261 -7.83 -11.09 7.54
N THR A 262 -6.71 -11.08 8.25
CA THR A 262 -6.23 -12.22 9.04
C THR A 262 -5.58 -11.73 10.32
N LYS A 263 -5.75 -12.48 11.40
CA LYS A 263 -5.05 -12.27 12.67
C LYS A 263 -3.89 -13.26 12.78
N VAL A 264 -2.69 -12.76 13.10
CA VAL A 264 -1.46 -13.55 13.26
C VAL A 264 -0.61 -12.98 14.38
N SER A 265 0.33 -13.73 14.96
CA SER A 265 1.32 -13.14 15.88
C SER A 265 2.27 -12.19 15.14
N SER A 266 2.77 -11.16 15.83
CA SER A 266 3.84 -10.31 15.33
C SER A 266 5.06 -11.13 14.92
N GLY A 267 5.69 -10.78 13.79
CA GLY A 267 6.77 -11.54 13.17
C GLY A 267 6.29 -12.70 12.29
N ALA A 268 4.99 -13.02 12.27
CA ALA A 268 4.46 -14.08 11.42
C ALA A 268 4.29 -13.63 9.96
N VAL A 269 4.25 -14.63 9.08
CA VAL A 269 3.96 -14.50 7.66
C VAL A 269 2.51 -14.90 7.42
N VAL A 270 1.78 -14.11 6.63
CA VAL A 270 0.42 -14.40 6.18
C VAL A 270 0.32 -14.34 4.67
N THR A 271 -0.56 -15.16 4.10
CA THR A 271 -0.84 -15.15 2.67
C THR A 271 -2.24 -14.64 2.37
N PHE A 272 -2.38 -13.91 1.27
CA PHE A 272 -3.64 -13.52 0.67
C PHE A 272 -3.68 -13.96 -0.79
N HIS A 273 -4.83 -14.44 -1.23
CA HIS A 273 -5.13 -14.61 -2.64
C HIS A 273 -5.66 -13.30 -3.18
N GLU A 274 -4.82 -12.60 -3.92
CA GLU A 274 -5.19 -11.38 -4.64
C GLU A 274 -5.71 -11.76 -6.02
N THR A 275 -6.87 -11.23 -6.40
CA THR A 275 -7.43 -11.36 -7.74
C THR A 275 -7.55 -9.96 -8.35
N ALA A 276 -6.81 -9.73 -9.43
CA ALA A 276 -6.94 -8.54 -10.26
C ALA A 276 -7.89 -8.85 -11.43
N LYS A 277 -8.85 -7.96 -11.70
CA LYS A 277 -9.78 -8.05 -12.82
C LYS A 277 -9.70 -6.79 -13.67
N VAL A 278 -9.47 -6.98 -14.97
CA VAL A 278 -9.60 -5.94 -16.00
C VAL A 278 -11.03 -5.93 -16.49
N ALA A 279 -11.64 -4.75 -16.60
CA ALA A 279 -13.00 -4.60 -17.10
C ALA A 279 -13.10 -4.98 -18.59
N ASP A 280 -14.29 -5.39 -19.03
CA ASP A 280 -14.54 -5.77 -20.42
C ASP A 280 -14.36 -4.58 -21.39
N ASP A 281 -14.63 -3.37 -20.91
CA ASP A 281 -14.53 -2.09 -21.61
C ASP A 281 -13.25 -1.31 -21.28
N ALA A 282 -12.29 -1.95 -20.61
CA ALA A 282 -10.99 -1.34 -20.32
C ALA A 282 -10.34 -0.86 -21.63
N THR A 283 -9.82 0.38 -21.62
CA THR A 283 -9.15 0.92 -22.81
C THR A 283 -7.95 0.07 -23.17
N GLN A 284 -8.02 -0.54 -24.34
CA GLN A 284 -6.94 -1.33 -24.90
C GLN A 284 -5.71 -0.45 -25.19
N GLY A 285 -4.51 -0.95 -24.85
CA GLY A 285 -3.23 -0.24 -24.97
C GLY A 285 -2.86 0.65 -23.80
N ASP A 286 -3.80 0.95 -22.91
CA ASP A 286 -3.51 1.70 -21.70
C ASP A 286 -2.81 0.82 -20.67
N THR A 287 -2.13 1.45 -19.71
CA THR A 287 -1.61 0.79 -18.51
C THR A 287 -2.39 1.26 -17.31
N LEU A 288 -3.19 0.37 -16.71
CA LEU A 288 -3.99 0.64 -15.52
C LEU A 288 -3.20 0.33 -14.26
N GLN A 289 -3.37 1.14 -13.21
CA GLN A 289 -2.69 0.99 -11.93
C GLN A 289 -3.65 0.81 -10.75
N CYS A 290 -3.23 0.04 -9.75
CA CYS A 290 -3.83 0.01 -8.42
C CYS A 290 -2.76 0.19 -7.33
N PHE A 291 -3.15 0.91 -6.28
CA PHE A 291 -2.38 1.10 -5.05
C PHE A 291 -3.11 0.42 -3.90
N VAL A 292 -2.43 -0.54 -3.28
CA VAL A 292 -2.94 -1.24 -2.09
C VAL A 292 -1.96 -1.01 -0.97
N ARG A 293 -2.45 -0.64 0.22
CA ARG A 293 -1.65 -0.64 1.45
C ARG A 293 -2.16 -1.73 2.38
N PHE A 294 -1.29 -2.27 3.21
CA PHE A 294 -1.67 -3.25 4.22
C PHE A 294 -1.67 -2.56 5.59
N LEU A 295 -2.81 -2.62 6.25
CA LEU A 295 -3.01 -2.11 7.59
C LEU A 295 -2.61 -3.18 8.61
N LEU A 296 -1.95 -2.75 9.68
CA LEU A 296 -1.65 -3.53 10.87
C LEU A 296 -2.48 -2.92 12.01
N ASN A 297 -3.51 -3.64 12.47
CA ASN A 297 -4.48 -3.15 13.45
C ASN A 297 -5.12 -1.82 13.01
N ASP A 298 -5.65 -1.80 11.79
CA ASP A 298 -6.30 -0.63 11.14
C ASP A 298 -5.40 0.62 10.98
N THR A 299 -4.10 0.50 11.25
CA THR A 299 -3.11 1.56 11.05
C THR A 299 -2.18 1.21 9.88
N PRO A 300 -1.77 2.15 9.02
CA PRO A 300 -0.83 1.86 7.94
C PRO A 300 0.49 1.24 8.45
N GLY A 301 0.90 0.09 7.88
CA GLY A 301 2.14 -0.60 8.28
C GLY A 301 3.44 0.13 7.90
N GLY A 302 3.36 1.18 7.09
CA GLY A 302 4.50 1.92 6.54
C GLY A 302 4.79 1.58 5.08
N ASN A 303 5.89 2.12 4.53
CA ASN A 303 6.17 2.07 3.09
C ASN A 303 6.45 0.66 2.54
N THR A 304 6.98 -0.24 3.38
CA THR A 304 7.20 -1.64 2.99
C THR A 304 5.91 -2.45 2.93
N PHE A 305 4.80 -1.89 3.45
CA PHE A 305 3.46 -2.46 3.44
C PHE A 305 2.59 -1.94 2.28
N ILE A 306 3.22 -1.43 1.22
CA ILE A 306 2.54 -0.90 0.03
C ILE A 306 2.81 -1.79 -1.17
N GLN A 307 1.76 -2.04 -1.95
CA GLN A 307 1.81 -2.72 -3.22
C GLN A 307 1.41 -1.78 -4.36
N ARG A 308 2.11 -1.90 -5.49
CA ARG A 308 1.69 -1.36 -6.79
C ARG A 308 1.34 -2.51 -7.73
N VAL A 309 0.19 -2.40 -8.39
CA VAL A 309 -0.20 -3.30 -9.50
C VAL A 309 -0.29 -2.44 -10.75
N ALA A 310 0.41 -2.84 -11.81
CA ALA A 310 0.33 -2.25 -13.13
C ALA A 310 -0.12 -3.33 -14.11
N VAL A 311 -1.14 -3.01 -14.92
CA VAL A 311 -1.68 -3.92 -15.93
C VAL A 311 -1.69 -3.21 -17.28
N ALA A 312 -0.86 -3.69 -18.21
CA ALA A 312 -0.96 -3.26 -19.61
C ALA A 312 -2.14 -4.00 -20.25
N VAL A 313 -3.14 -3.25 -20.71
CA VAL A 313 -4.33 -3.81 -21.34
C VAL A 313 -3.98 -4.19 -22.76
N ASN A 314 -4.07 -5.47 -23.10
CA ASN A 314 -3.74 -5.95 -24.42
C ASN A 314 -4.65 -5.34 -25.49
N GLN A 315 -4.06 -5.02 -26.64
CA GLN A 315 -4.81 -4.69 -27.85
C GLN A 315 -5.49 -5.95 -28.40
N MET A 316 -6.81 -5.89 -28.54
CA MET A 316 -7.67 -6.96 -29.03
C MET A 316 -8.18 -6.59 -30.42
N GLY A 317 -7.36 -6.89 -31.42
CA GLY A 317 -7.61 -6.54 -32.80
C GLY A 317 -7.31 -5.07 -33.07
N CYS A 318 -7.86 -4.57 -34.19
CA CYS A 318 -7.75 -3.18 -34.60
C CYS A 318 -6.32 -2.68 -34.86
N PHE A 319 -5.40 -3.58 -35.16
CA PHE A 319 -4.03 -3.23 -35.53
C PHE A 319 -4.01 -2.44 -36.84
N THR A 320 -3.29 -1.33 -36.84
CA THR A 320 -3.20 -0.44 -38.00
C THR A 320 -2.01 -0.78 -38.88
N CYS A 321 -2.15 -0.54 -40.19
CA CYS A 321 -1.07 -0.56 -41.16
C CYS A 321 -0.76 0.86 -41.66
N ASP A 322 0.46 1.10 -42.13
CA ASP A 322 0.85 2.38 -42.74
C ASP A 322 0.76 2.29 -44.28
N PRO A 323 -0.16 3.00 -44.95
CA PRO A 323 -0.32 2.88 -46.40
C PRO A 323 0.88 3.38 -47.22
N HIS A 324 1.90 4.00 -46.60
CA HIS A 324 3.09 4.47 -47.30
C HIS A 324 3.90 3.29 -47.89
N PRO A 325 4.44 3.45 -49.12
CA PRO A 325 5.30 2.46 -49.74
C PRO A 325 6.45 2.02 -48.81
N GLY A 326 6.63 0.71 -48.68
CA GLY A 326 7.65 0.11 -47.81
C GLY A 326 7.28 0.02 -46.31
N LYS A 327 6.10 0.52 -45.89
CA LYS A 327 5.68 0.53 -44.48
C LYS A 327 4.35 -0.17 -44.19
N ASN A 328 3.62 -0.63 -45.21
CA ASN A 328 2.30 -1.23 -44.99
C ASN A 328 2.33 -2.50 -44.14
N LEU A 329 3.42 -3.27 -44.22
CA LEU A 329 3.63 -4.52 -43.50
C LEU A 329 2.49 -5.52 -43.63
N CYS A 330 1.53 -5.33 -44.54
CA CYS A 330 0.45 -6.28 -44.79
C CYS A 330 0.99 -7.46 -45.61
N HIS A 331 0.45 -8.66 -45.38
CA HIS A 331 0.75 -9.79 -46.25
C HIS A 331 0.21 -9.55 -47.66
N SER A 332 0.83 -10.15 -48.68
CA SER A 332 0.46 -9.98 -50.10
C SER A 332 -0.98 -10.41 -50.43
N THR A 333 -1.61 -11.20 -49.57
CA THR A 333 -3.00 -11.67 -49.70
C THR A 333 -4.02 -10.72 -49.07
N THR A 334 -3.54 -9.61 -48.50
CA THR A 334 -4.33 -8.57 -47.84
C THR A 334 -3.97 -7.20 -48.41
N SER A 335 -4.75 -6.17 -48.09
CA SER A 335 -4.48 -4.81 -48.57
C SER A 335 -4.67 -3.79 -47.46
N CYS A 336 -3.66 -2.94 -47.25
CA CYS A 336 -3.76 -1.82 -46.32
C CYS A 336 -4.76 -0.80 -46.86
N ALA A 337 -5.92 -0.67 -46.20
CA ALA A 337 -6.99 0.19 -46.67
C ALA A 337 -7.60 1.01 -45.51
N PRO A 338 -8.12 2.21 -45.79
CA PRO A 338 -8.77 3.03 -44.78
C PRO A 338 -10.08 2.39 -44.28
N THR A 339 -10.30 2.52 -42.98
CA THR A 339 -11.54 2.14 -42.29
C THR A 339 -11.96 3.29 -41.36
N PRO A 340 -13.19 3.28 -40.81
CA PRO A 340 -13.59 4.23 -39.77
C PRO A 340 -12.71 4.20 -38.50
N TYR A 341 -11.88 3.17 -38.35
CA TYR A 341 -11.03 2.90 -37.19
C TYR A 341 -9.53 3.06 -37.49
N GLY A 342 -9.17 3.67 -38.62
CA GLY A 342 -7.79 3.77 -39.12
C GLY A 342 -7.52 2.86 -40.31
N THR A 343 -6.29 2.87 -40.82
CA THR A 343 -5.88 1.99 -41.94
C THR A 343 -5.56 0.59 -41.43
N MET A 344 -6.12 -0.44 -42.05
CA MET A 344 -5.97 -1.85 -41.62
C MET A 344 -5.68 -2.78 -42.80
N CYS A 345 -5.04 -3.92 -42.54
CA CYS A 345 -4.85 -4.97 -43.55
C CYS A 345 -6.16 -5.74 -43.76
N LEU A 346 -6.92 -5.38 -44.79
CA LEU A 346 -8.18 -6.01 -45.13
C LEU A 346 -7.97 -7.25 -46.00
N THR A 347 -8.72 -8.31 -45.72
CA THR A 347 -8.74 -9.52 -46.55
C THR A 347 -9.55 -9.28 -47.84
N ARG A 348 -9.37 -10.17 -48.81
CA ARG A 348 -10.28 -10.24 -49.96
C ARG A 348 -11.69 -10.66 -49.47
N PRO A 349 -12.77 -10.17 -50.07
CA PRO A 349 -14.13 -10.58 -49.70
C PRO A 349 -14.29 -12.11 -49.72
N GLY A 350 -14.80 -12.70 -48.63
CA GLY A 350 -14.97 -14.15 -48.50
C GLY A 350 -13.72 -14.90 -47.99
N TYR A 351 -12.66 -14.19 -47.64
CA TYR A 351 -11.44 -14.77 -47.07
C TYR A 351 -11.18 -14.29 -45.64
N LYS A 352 -10.52 -15.14 -44.86
CA LYS A 352 -10.11 -14.94 -43.47
C LYS A 352 -8.68 -15.42 -43.26
N ALA A 353 -8.11 -15.14 -42.09
CA ALA A 353 -6.71 -15.47 -41.80
C ALA A 353 -6.45 -16.98 -41.84
N ASP A 354 -5.24 -17.35 -42.24
CA ASP A 354 -4.82 -18.75 -42.32
C ASP A 354 -4.42 -19.30 -40.95
N GLY A 355 -4.85 -20.54 -40.66
CA GLY A 355 -4.35 -21.30 -39.51
C GLY A 355 -4.67 -20.72 -38.12
N THR A 356 -5.72 -19.90 -38.02
CA THR A 356 -6.16 -19.31 -36.74
C THR A 356 -7.65 -19.57 -36.52
N ASP A 357 -8.06 -19.61 -35.26
CA ASP A 357 -9.46 -19.77 -34.88
C ASP A 357 -10.27 -18.53 -35.26
N ASP A 358 -11.56 -18.74 -35.55
CA ASP A 358 -12.48 -17.68 -36.01
C ASP A 358 -12.73 -16.60 -34.95
N ASP A 359 -12.59 -16.95 -33.68
CA ASP A 359 -12.78 -16.05 -32.55
C ASP A 359 -11.49 -15.39 -32.02
N ASN A 360 -10.34 -15.69 -32.64
CA ASN A 360 -9.05 -15.12 -32.27
C ASN A 360 -8.89 -13.68 -32.78
N VAL A 361 -9.50 -12.74 -32.06
CA VAL A 361 -9.46 -11.30 -32.34
C VAL A 361 -8.07 -10.67 -32.30
N LYS A 362 -7.07 -11.35 -31.73
CA LYS A 362 -5.67 -10.90 -31.75
C LYS A 362 -4.99 -11.13 -33.11
N VAL A 363 -5.60 -11.90 -34.01
CA VAL A 363 -5.07 -12.19 -35.35
C VAL A 363 -5.99 -11.66 -36.44
N GLN A 364 -7.29 -11.88 -36.29
CA GLN A 364 -8.30 -11.48 -37.28
C GLN A 364 -9.56 -10.96 -36.60
N TRP A 365 -10.20 -9.96 -37.20
CA TRP A 365 -11.43 -9.40 -36.65
C TRP A 365 -12.31 -8.81 -37.73
N ARG A 366 -13.60 -8.76 -37.43
CA ARG A 366 -14.57 -7.90 -38.11
C ARG A 366 -14.73 -6.59 -37.34
N MET A 367 -15.33 -5.61 -37.98
CA MET A 367 -15.54 -4.27 -37.42
C MET A 367 -17.04 -3.94 -37.41
N LYS A 368 -17.46 -3.04 -36.51
CA LYS A 368 -18.81 -2.45 -36.52
C LYS A 368 -18.91 -1.40 -37.65
N TRP A 369 -18.78 -1.84 -38.90
CA TRP A 369 -18.75 -0.97 -40.08
C TRP A 369 -20.00 -1.21 -40.96
N PRO A 370 -21.01 -0.32 -40.88
CA PRO A 370 -22.25 -0.47 -41.65
C PRO A 370 -21.99 -0.59 -43.16
N GLY A 371 -22.60 -1.59 -43.80
CA GLY A 371 -22.44 -1.91 -45.23
C GLY A 371 -21.14 -2.66 -45.58
N HIS A 372 -20.25 -2.85 -44.62
CA HIS A 372 -18.98 -3.56 -44.77
C HIS A 372 -18.83 -4.69 -43.75
N GLU A 373 -19.96 -5.21 -43.28
CA GLU A 373 -20.00 -6.28 -42.29
C GLU A 373 -19.28 -7.53 -42.79
N HIS A 374 -19.19 -7.77 -44.10
CA HIS A 374 -18.49 -8.92 -44.69
C HIS A 374 -16.95 -8.82 -44.66
N ARG A 375 -16.38 -7.67 -44.29
CA ARG A 375 -14.93 -7.44 -44.35
C ARG A 375 -14.24 -7.97 -43.10
N VAL A 376 -13.16 -8.71 -43.30
CA VAL A 376 -12.25 -9.15 -42.25
C VAL A 376 -10.96 -8.32 -42.35
N ALA A 377 -10.45 -7.90 -41.20
CA ALA A 377 -9.13 -7.32 -41.04
C ALA A 377 -8.22 -8.31 -40.30
N VAL A 378 -6.92 -8.22 -40.53
CA VAL A 378 -5.91 -9.06 -39.87
C VAL A 378 -4.74 -8.22 -39.39
N VAL A 379 -3.95 -8.77 -38.47
CA VAL A 379 -2.67 -8.18 -38.05
C VAL A 379 -1.73 -8.07 -39.26
N PRO A 380 -0.97 -6.97 -39.40
CA PRO A 380 0.08 -6.87 -40.41
C PRO A 380 0.97 -8.12 -40.47
N GLY A 381 1.25 -8.61 -41.68
CA GLY A 381 2.04 -9.81 -41.94
C GLY A 381 1.23 -11.12 -41.98
N THR A 382 -0.04 -11.10 -41.58
CA THR A 382 -0.89 -12.31 -41.55
C THR A 382 -1.43 -12.65 -42.94
N SER A 383 -1.22 -13.88 -43.41
CA SER A 383 -1.81 -14.38 -44.64
C SER A 383 -3.29 -14.72 -44.47
N ALA A 384 -4.09 -14.46 -45.50
CA ALA A 384 -5.54 -14.70 -45.51
C ALA A 384 -6.02 -15.37 -46.82
N ASP A 385 -5.59 -16.61 -47.06
CA ASP A 385 -6.04 -17.45 -48.19
C ASP A 385 -7.14 -18.47 -47.82
N THR A 386 -7.54 -18.52 -46.55
CA THR A 386 -8.58 -19.40 -46.04
C THR A 386 -9.96 -18.85 -46.37
N LEU A 387 -10.83 -19.68 -46.97
CA LEU A 387 -12.20 -19.30 -47.28
C LEU A 387 -13.04 -19.21 -46.00
N CYS A 388 -13.89 -18.20 -45.95
CA CYS A 388 -14.95 -18.12 -44.96
C CYS A 388 -15.99 -19.23 -45.17
N SER A 389 -16.72 -19.54 -44.10
CA SER A 389 -17.75 -20.57 -44.06
C SER A 389 -18.79 -20.34 -45.16
N PRO A 390 -19.06 -21.36 -46.00
CA PRO A 390 -20.05 -21.25 -47.08
C PRO A 390 -21.49 -21.15 -46.56
N LYS A 391 -21.70 -21.27 -45.24
CA LYS A 391 -23.03 -21.15 -44.60
C LYS A 391 -23.54 -19.72 -44.58
N HIS A 392 -22.67 -18.73 -44.77
CA HIS A 392 -23.03 -17.33 -44.73
C HIS A 392 -22.96 -16.70 -46.12
N THR A 393 -23.94 -15.86 -46.45
CA THR A 393 -24.05 -15.23 -47.77
C THR A 393 -24.44 -13.76 -47.64
N GLY A 394 -24.23 -12.97 -48.70
CA GLY A 394 -24.57 -11.54 -48.70
C GLY A 394 -23.81 -10.78 -47.61
N PRO A 395 -24.48 -9.92 -46.81
CA PRO A 395 -23.85 -9.15 -45.73
C PRO A 395 -23.24 -10.00 -44.61
N ASP A 396 -23.66 -11.26 -44.49
CA ASP A 396 -23.21 -12.17 -43.44
C ASP A 396 -21.93 -12.94 -43.81
N VAL A 397 -21.35 -12.75 -44.99
CA VAL A 397 -20.09 -13.42 -45.37
C VAL A 397 -19.02 -13.20 -44.29
N CYS A 398 -18.30 -14.27 -43.92
CA CYS A 398 -17.32 -14.29 -42.83
C CYS A 398 -17.88 -14.01 -41.43
N LYS A 399 -19.20 -14.18 -41.21
CA LYS A 399 -19.83 -13.89 -39.92
C LYS A 399 -19.32 -14.72 -38.75
N GLU A 400 -18.68 -15.86 -39.02
CA GLU A 400 -17.99 -16.64 -38.01
C GLU A 400 -16.82 -15.89 -37.37
N VAL A 401 -16.19 -14.94 -38.07
CA VAL A 401 -15.10 -14.12 -37.53
C VAL A 401 -15.65 -13.12 -36.51
N LYS A 402 -15.04 -13.08 -35.33
CA LYS A 402 -15.51 -12.22 -34.23
C LYS A 402 -15.27 -10.74 -34.51
N VAL A 403 -16.22 -9.90 -34.07
CA VAL A 403 -16.10 -8.44 -34.16
C VAL A 403 -15.21 -7.92 -33.02
N ALA A 404 -14.19 -7.15 -33.33
CA ALA A 404 -13.36 -6.45 -32.35
C ALA A 404 -13.97 -5.09 -31.98
N ASP A 405 -13.68 -4.60 -30.77
CA ASP A 405 -14.15 -3.29 -30.29
C ASP A 405 -13.12 -2.20 -30.60
N CYS A 406 -13.09 -1.78 -31.87
CA CYS A 406 -12.17 -0.74 -32.31
C CYS A 406 -12.64 0.65 -31.89
N LYS A 407 -11.74 1.45 -31.29
CA LYS A 407 -11.99 2.89 -31.13
C LYS A 407 -11.91 3.57 -32.48
N ALA A 408 -12.91 4.40 -32.80
CA ALA A 408 -12.88 5.21 -34.02
C ALA A 408 -11.61 6.07 -34.02
N ALA A 409 -10.96 6.20 -35.18
CA ALA A 409 -9.89 7.17 -35.30
C ALA A 409 -10.51 8.55 -35.03
N ALA A 410 -9.97 9.31 -34.08
CA ALA A 410 -10.38 10.69 -33.89
C ALA A 410 -10.30 11.37 -35.27
N ALA A 411 -11.43 11.89 -35.76
CA ALA A 411 -11.42 12.62 -37.00
C ALA A 411 -10.36 13.73 -36.86
N PRO A 412 -9.40 13.88 -37.79
CA PRO A 412 -8.61 15.09 -37.79
C PRO A 412 -9.60 16.24 -37.89
N GLU A 413 -9.64 17.12 -36.88
CA GLU A 413 -10.35 18.38 -36.99
C GLU A 413 -9.83 19.04 -38.26
N ALA A 414 -10.70 19.17 -39.26
CA ALA A 414 -10.36 19.92 -40.46
C ALA A 414 -9.98 21.33 -40.00
N PRO A 415 -8.80 21.85 -40.34
CA PRO A 415 -8.50 23.22 -40.00
C PRO A 415 -9.51 24.09 -40.76
N GLU A 416 -10.38 24.79 -40.02
CA GLU A 416 -11.17 25.85 -40.62
C GLU A 416 -10.17 26.83 -41.24
N LEU A 417 -10.21 26.91 -42.56
CA LEU A 417 -9.49 27.90 -43.35
C LEU A 417 -10.20 29.25 -43.14
N GLY A 418 -10.11 29.79 -41.94
CA GLY A 418 -10.62 31.10 -41.55
C GLY A 418 -9.48 32.09 -41.49
N ASP A 419 -9.54 33.09 -42.37
CA ASP A 419 -8.60 34.20 -42.54
C ASP A 419 -7.81 34.60 -41.29
N ARG A 420 -6.50 34.35 -41.33
CA ARG A 420 -5.53 35.05 -40.49
C ARG A 420 -4.54 35.77 -41.41
N PRO A 421 -4.31 37.09 -41.22
CA PRO A 421 -3.34 37.81 -42.02
C PRO A 421 -1.93 37.25 -41.77
N ILE A 422 -1.19 37.10 -42.86
CA ILE A 422 0.23 36.73 -42.87
C ILE A 422 1.00 37.82 -42.10
N VAL A 423 1.52 37.48 -40.91
CA VAL A 423 2.52 38.30 -40.23
C VAL A 423 3.89 37.74 -40.56
N MET A 424 4.64 38.47 -41.38
CA MET A 424 6.05 38.22 -41.65
C MET A 424 6.84 38.50 -40.36
N ILE A 425 7.51 37.48 -39.82
CA ILE A 425 8.45 37.64 -38.70
C ILE A 425 9.85 37.72 -39.30
N GLU A 426 10.49 38.89 -39.20
CA GLU A 426 11.92 39.05 -39.47
C GLU A 426 12.77 38.34 -38.40
N GLN A 427 13.88 37.77 -38.84
CA GLN A 427 14.81 36.98 -38.04
C GLN A 427 15.48 37.81 -36.93
N GLY A 428 15.53 37.25 -35.72
CA GLY A 428 16.46 37.68 -34.67
C GLY A 428 15.82 37.88 -33.29
N ALA A 429 15.51 36.79 -32.58
CA ALA A 429 15.31 36.82 -31.13
C ALA A 429 15.73 35.49 -30.51
N THR A 430 16.54 35.58 -29.45
CA THR A 430 17.13 34.48 -28.69
C THR A 430 16.13 33.86 -27.68
N ALA A 431 16.44 32.64 -27.24
CA ALA A 431 15.56 31.65 -26.62
C ALA A 431 15.04 31.94 -25.18
N GLU A 432 14.78 33.20 -24.80
CA GLU A 432 14.41 33.53 -23.41
C GLU A 432 13.17 34.46 -23.29
N ALA A 433 12.28 34.43 -24.27
CA ALA A 433 11.00 35.15 -24.24
C ALA A 433 9.77 34.30 -24.65
N ALA A 434 9.90 32.97 -24.74
CA ALA A 434 8.84 32.09 -25.24
C ALA A 434 8.01 31.40 -24.13
N PHE A 435 8.18 31.74 -22.84
CA PHE A 435 7.58 30.97 -21.74
C PHE A 435 6.43 31.67 -20.97
N ASN A 436 6.07 32.93 -21.27
CA ASN A 436 5.05 33.67 -20.49
C ASN A 436 3.83 34.16 -21.29
N ALA A 437 3.44 33.48 -22.37
CA ALA A 437 2.22 33.79 -23.12
C ALA A 437 1.20 32.63 -23.17
N VAL A 438 1.29 31.69 -22.21
CA VAL A 438 0.34 30.58 -22.04
C VAL A 438 -0.03 30.41 -20.57
N ASP A 439 -0.45 31.49 -19.89
CA ASP A 439 -1.56 31.40 -18.93
C ASP A 439 -2.06 32.81 -18.59
N GLY A 440 -3.34 33.06 -18.81
CA GLY A 440 -3.95 34.34 -18.53
C GLY A 440 -4.29 34.45 -17.06
N THR A 441 -3.58 35.30 -16.30
CA THR A 441 -4.09 36.10 -15.16
C THR A 441 -2.96 36.74 -14.37
N VAL A 442 -2.63 38.02 -14.63
CA VAL A 442 -2.18 38.93 -13.54
C VAL A 442 -2.59 40.37 -13.87
N ASN A 443 -3.48 40.91 -13.03
CA ASN A 443 -3.79 42.33 -12.96
C ASN A 443 -2.68 43.08 -12.19
N ASN A 444 -2.21 44.17 -12.80
CA ASN A 444 -1.84 45.46 -12.18
C ASN A 444 -0.69 45.48 -11.14
N MET A 445 0.47 46.02 -11.52
CA MET A 445 1.08 47.19 -10.86
C MET A 445 2.38 47.66 -11.53
N THR A 446 2.32 48.91 -12.00
CA THR A 446 3.35 49.96 -12.07
C THR A 446 4.82 49.61 -11.84
N THR A 447 5.65 49.91 -12.85
CA THR A 447 6.95 50.56 -12.64
C THR A 447 7.33 51.46 -13.82
N THR A 448 7.61 52.71 -13.45
CA THR A 448 8.18 53.83 -14.21
C THR A 448 9.54 53.52 -14.82
N GLY A 449 9.81 54.05 -16.02
CA GLY A 449 11.17 54.09 -16.57
C GLY A 449 11.25 54.57 -18.01
N VAL A 450 11.20 55.88 -18.20
CA VAL A 450 11.41 56.56 -19.48
C VAL A 450 12.86 56.37 -19.94
N PHE A 451 13.07 55.86 -21.17
CA PHE A 451 14.29 56.13 -21.93
C PHE A 451 13.95 56.41 -23.40
N SER A 452 14.09 57.68 -23.77
CA SER A 452 14.04 58.19 -25.13
C SER A 452 15.22 57.67 -25.95
N TYR A 453 14.98 57.24 -27.18
CA TYR A 453 16.02 57.21 -28.20
C TYR A 453 15.58 57.96 -29.46
N ARG A 454 16.35 59.00 -29.79
CA ARG A 454 16.24 59.80 -31.02
C ARG A 454 16.57 58.91 -32.22
N LYS A 455 15.74 58.95 -33.26
CA LYS A 455 16.16 58.58 -34.62
C LYS A 455 17.09 59.66 -35.19
N PRO A 456 18.08 59.25 -35.99
CA PRO A 456 18.26 59.89 -37.29
C PRO A 456 18.07 58.92 -38.46
N ASN A 457 17.53 59.48 -39.52
CA ASN A 457 17.21 58.94 -40.84
C ASN A 457 18.51 58.82 -41.72
N PRO A 458 18.45 58.39 -43.01
CA PRO A 458 19.26 57.30 -43.56
C PRO A 458 20.12 57.77 -44.77
N TYR A 459 20.55 56.83 -45.61
CA TYR A 459 21.34 56.97 -46.87
C TYR A 459 22.84 57.20 -46.61
N THR A 460 23.81 56.54 -47.25
CA THR A 460 24.00 55.92 -48.57
C THR A 460 25.11 54.84 -48.41
N GLY A 461 25.07 53.67 -49.04
CA GLY A 461 25.54 53.44 -50.43
C GLY A 461 27.06 53.19 -50.51
N GLY A 462 27.49 52.07 -51.11
CA GLY A 462 28.84 51.92 -51.67
C GLY A 462 29.57 50.61 -51.37
N ASP A 463 29.90 49.89 -52.45
CA ASP A 463 30.73 48.68 -52.57
C ASP A 463 32.15 48.81 -51.99
N THR A 464 32.77 47.68 -51.55
CA THR A 464 33.91 46.97 -52.21
C THR A 464 34.77 46.15 -51.22
N ALA A 465 35.01 44.88 -51.59
CA ALA A 465 36.26 44.09 -51.61
C ALA A 465 37.22 43.90 -50.39
N GLU A 466 37.73 42.65 -50.31
CA GLU A 466 39.00 42.15 -49.71
C GLU A 466 39.15 42.30 -48.18
N GLU A 467 39.49 41.28 -47.37
CA GLU A 467 40.34 40.07 -47.46
C GLU A 467 39.73 38.94 -46.61
#